data_AF-A0A7V8N1Q4-F1
#
_entry.id   AF-A0A7V8N1Q4-F1
#
_cell.length_a   1.000
_cell.length_b   1.000
_cell.length_c   1.000
_cell.angle_alpha   90.00
_cell.angle_beta   90.00
_cell.angle_gamma   90.00
#
_symmetry.space_group_name_H-M   'P 1'
#
loop_
_entity.id
_entity.type
_entity.pdbx_description
1 polymer ?
#
loop_
_entity_poly.entity_id
_entity_poly.type
_entity_poly.pdbx_seq_one_letter_code
_entity_poly.pdbx_strand_id
1 'polypeptide(L)'
;MLTSRKKMNAVELEFLNMLYDYCLNPHLTERERKIGLMAKQDLEKGRYSVAVLNQVVSSLQQEAIMHHLTADASIFYKKLNPIMDKLVPIGTNRGSMMLNRSYLD
;
A
#
# COMPACT_ATOMS: atom_id res chain seq x y z
N MET A 1 11.11 -25.58 11.15
CA MET A 1 11.09 -25.09 9.77
C MET A 1 11.61 -23.66 9.74
N LEU A 2 12.81 -23.44 9.21
CA LEU A 2 13.33 -22.09 8.94
C LEU A 2 12.78 -21.68 7.57
N THR A 3 11.67 -20.93 7.56
CA THR A 3 11.21 -20.30 6.32
C THR A 3 12.22 -19.22 5.97
N SER A 4 12.97 -19.42 4.87
CA SER A 4 13.86 -18.39 4.33
C SER A 4 13.01 -17.16 4.01
N ARG A 5 13.21 -16.05 4.76
CA ARG A 5 12.52 -14.79 4.46
C ARG A 5 12.92 -14.38 3.04
N LYS A 6 11.92 -14.20 2.15
CA LYS A 6 12.15 -13.64 0.82
C LYS A 6 12.91 -12.33 0.99
N LYS A 7 14.09 -12.22 0.39
CA LYS A 7 14.85 -10.97 0.37
C LYS A 7 14.07 -9.95 -0.47
N MET A 8 13.69 -8.83 0.13
CA MET A 8 12.99 -7.75 -0.56
C MET A 8 13.93 -7.12 -1.59
N ASN A 9 13.40 -6.79 -2.77
CA ASN A 9 14.13 -5.97 -3.74
C ASN A 9 14.13 -4.49 -3.32
N ALA A 10 14.91 -3.65 -4.02
CA ALA A 10 15.05 -2.24 -3.67
C ALA A 10 13.71 -1.47 -3.69
N VAL A 11 12.82 -1.79 -4.64
CA VAL A 11 11.51 -1.14 -4.77
C VAL A 11 10.54 -1.60 -3.68
N GLU A 12 10.57 -2.90 -3.33
CA GLU A 12 9.80 -3.44 -2.22
C GLU A 12 10.22 -2.80 -0.89
N LEU A 13 11.53 -2.57 -0.70
CA LEU A 13 12.05 -1.87 0.49
C LEU A 13 11.67 -0.38 0.50
N GLU A 14 11.72 0.29 -0.65
CA GLU A 14 11.24 1.68 -0.82
C GLU A 14 9.75 1.77 -0.42
N PHE A 15 8.93 0.84 -0.92
CA PHE A 15 7.51 0.80 -0.58
C PHE A 15 7.26 0.53 0.91
N LEU A 16 8.01 -0.40 1.52
CA LEU A 16 7.92 -0.67 2.95
C LEU A 16 8.27 0.56 3.79
N ASN A 17 9.36 1.26 3.45
CA ASN A 17 9.78 2.47 4.15
C ASN A 17 8.71 3.57 4.04
N MET A 18 8.10 3.75 2.86
CA MET A 18 6.98 4.68 2.70
C MET A 18 5.80 4.35 3.61
N LEU A 19 5.48 3.07 3.81
CA LEU A 19 4.43 2.65 4.73
C LEU A 19 4.79 2.91 6.18
N TYR A 20 6.06 2.75 6.56
CA TYR A 20 6.55 3.12 7.90
C TYR A 20 6.36 4.61 8.16
N ASP A 21 6.86 5.47 7.27
CA ASP A 21 6.74 6.94 7.40
C ASP A 21 5.26 7.37 7.46
N TYR A 22 4.43 6.78 6.61
CA TYR A 22 2.99 7.00 6.62
C TYR A 22 2.38 6.62 7.98
N CYS A 23 2.66 5.42 8.50
CA CYS A 23 2.14 4.97 9.78
C CYS A 23 2.60 5.79 10.99
N LEU A 24 3.71 6.53 10.87
CA LEU A 24 4.23 7.40 11.93
C LEU A 24 3.68 8.83 11.84
N ASN A 25 3.00 9.20 10.75
CA ASN A 25 2.45 10.55 10.61
C ASN A 25 1.33 10.81 11.64
N PRO A 26 1.43 11.82 12.52
CA PRO A 26 0.44 12.10 13.57
C PRO A 26 -0.88 12.66 13.05
N HIS A 27 -0.94 13.16 11.82
CA HIS A 27 -2.12 13.81 11.23
C HIS A 27 -3.09 12.85 10.53
N LEU A 28 -2.75 11.55 10.49
CA LEU A 28 -3.65 10.53 9.94
C LEU A 28 -4.76 10.18 10.91
N THR A 29 -5.93 9.88 10.34
CA THR A 29 -7.01 9.24 11.10
C THR A 29 -6.63 7.81 11.52
N GLU A 30 -7.39 7.25 12.46
CA GLU A 30 -7.20 5.85 12.86
C GLU A 30 -7.41 4.88 11.69
N ARG A 31 -8.43 5.12 10.85
CA ARG A 31 -8.74 4.29 9.66
C ARG A 31 -7.60 4.34 8.64
N GLU A 32 -7.12 5.54 8.33
CA GLU A 32 -5.99 5.76 7.44
C GLU A 32 -4.72 5.07 7.92
N ARG A 33 -4.40 5.20 9.22
CA ARG A 33 -3.24 4.54 9.83
C ARG A 33 -3.40 3.02 9.81
N LYS A 34 -4.60 2.51 10.06
CA LYS A 34 -4.89 1.07 10.05
C LYS A 34 -4.63 0.44 8.67
N ILE A 35 -5.00 1.11 7.57
CA ILE A 35 -4.65 0.66 6.21
C ILE A 35 -3.13 0.50 6.07
N GLY A 36 -2.36 1.51 6.48
CA GLY A 36 -0.90 1.47 6.43
C GLY A 36 -0.29 0.34 7.26
N LEU A 37 -0.80 0.13 8.48
CA LEU A 37 -0.31 -0.92 9.38
C LEU A 37 -0.58 -2.33 8.82
N MET A 38 -1.76 -2.57 8.25
CA MET A 38 -2.10 -3.86 7.64
C MET A 38 -1.24 -4.14 6.40
N ALA A 39 -1.06 -3.15 5.54
CA ALA A 39 -0.20 -3.25 4.36
C ALA A 39 1.27 -3.50 4.72
N LYS A 40 1.78 -2.77 5.73
CA LYS A 40 3.14 -2.96 6.25
C LYS A 40 3.35 -4.39 6.75
N GLN A 41 2.41 -4.88 7.56
CA GLN A 41 2.47 -6.25 8.09
C GLN A 41 2.45 -7.30 6.98
N ASP A 42 1.66 -7.09 5.93
CA ASP A 42 1.60 -8.00 4.79
C ASP A 42 2.92 -8.06 4.00
N LEU A 43 3.56 -6.91 3.76
CA LEU A 43 4.88 -6.87 3.11
C LEU A 43 5.95 -7.57 3.96
N GLU A 44 5.96 -7.33 5.26
CA GLU A 44 6.89 -7.96 6.21
C GLU A 44 6.73 -9.49 6.25
N LYS A 45 5.51 -9.98 6.06
CA LYS A 45 5.20 -11.41 5.92
C LYS A 45 5.55 -11.98 4.54
N GLY A 46 6.01 -11.15 3.61
CA GLY A 46 6.41 -11.56 2.26
C GLY A 46 5.24 -11.73 1.30
N ARG A 47 4.07 -11.15 1.58
CA ARG A 47 2.94 -11.12 0.62
C ARG A 47 3.38 -10.41 -0.67
N TYR A 48 2.83 -10.84 -1.80
CA TYR A 48 3.16 -10.28 -3.11
C TYR A 48 2.94 -8.76 -3.14
N SER A 49 4.02 -8.01 -3.36
CA SER A 49 4.09 -6.56 -3.18
C SER A 49 3.13 -5.78 -4.08
N VAL A 50 2.93 -6.21 -5.32
CA VAL A 50 1.92 -5.61 -6.23
C VAL A 50 0.51 -5.81 -5.69
N ALA A 51 0.18 -6.98 -5.12
CA ALA A 51 -1.13 -7.20 -4.52
C ALA A 51 -1.36 -6.32 -3.28
N VAL A 52 -0.32 -6.15 -2.45
CA VAL A 52 -0.38 -5.24 -1.30
C VAL A 52 -0.58 -3.80 -1.77
N LEU A 53 0.19 -3.33 -2.75
CA LEU A 53 0.07 -1.99 -3.30
C LEU A 53 -1.33 -1.72 -3.85
N ASN A 54 -1.86 -2.63 -4.66
CA ASN A 54 -3.21 -2.51 -5.21
C ASN A 54 -4.26 -2.44 -4.09
N GLN A 55 -4.09 -3.24 -3.04
CA GLN A 55 -5.00 -3.22 -1.90
C GLN A 55 -4.93 -1.90 -1.11
N VAL A 56 -3.74 -1.32 -0.93
CA VAL A 56 -3.59 0.03 -0.34
C VAL A 56 -4.31 1.08 -1.19
N VAL A 57 -4.08 1.06 -2.50
CA VAL A 57 -4.72 2.00 -3.44
C VAL A 57 -6.24 1.89 -3.36
N SER A 58 -6.80 0.68 -3.45
CA SER A 58 -8.25 0.45 -3.34
C SER A 58 -8.80 0.92 -1.98
N SER A 59 -8.10 0.64 -0.89
CA SER A 59 -8.54 1.03 0.46
C SER A 59 -8.60 2.55 0.62
N LEU A 60 -7.55 3.27 0.19
CA LEU A 60 -7.50 4.72 0.26
C LEU A 60 -8.50 5.38 -0.69
N GLN A 61 -8.73 4.80 -1.87
CA GLN A 61 -9.75 5.27 -2.81
C GLN A 61 -11.15 5.14 -2.22
N GLN A 62 -11.46 4.01 -1.59
CA GLN A 62 -12.74 3.82 -0.91
C GLN A 62 -12.89 4.78 0.28
N GLU A 63 -11.85 4.95 1.08
CA GLU A 63 -11.85 5.90 2.20
C GLU A 63 -12.07 7.34 1.71
N ALA A 64 -11.45 7.73 0.58
CA ALA A 64 -11.65 9.04 -0.04
C ALA A 64 -13.11 9.28 -0.46
N ILE A 65 -13.80 8.23 -0.93
CA ILE A 65 -15.21 8.29 -1.35
C ILE A 65 -16.15 8.35 -0.14
N MET A 66 -15.86 7.57 0.91
CA MET A 66 -16.78 7.38 2.04
C MET A 66 -16.62 8.42 3.15
N HIS A 67 -15.38 8.83 3.43
CA HIS A 67 -15.03 9.60 4.64
C HIS A 67 -14.10 10.79 4.38
N HIS A 68 -13.65 10.96 3.14
CA HIS A 68 -12.57 11.87 2.72
C HIS A 68 -11.20 11.51 3.33
N LEU A 69 -10.15 11.71 2.54
CA LEU A 69 -8.78 11.56 3.03
C LEU A 69 -8.29 12.86 3.68
N THR A 70 -7.46 12.72 4.69
CA THR A 70 -6.61 13.80 5.18
C THR A 70 -5.68 14.29 4.07
N ALA A 71 -5.16 15.51 4.23
CA ALA A 71 -4.21 16.07 3.27
C ALA A 71 -2.97 15.17 3.13
N ASP A 72 -2.48 14.65 4.26
CA ASP A 72 -1.31 13.77 4.30
C ASP A 72 -1.57 12.39 3.70
N ALA A 73 -2.75 11.80 3.95
CA ALA A 73 -3.13 10.56 3.27
C ALA A 73 -3.30 10.76 1.76
N SER A 74 -3.81 11.91 1.33
CA SER A 74 -3.89 12.27 -0.09
C SER A 74 -2.51 12.43 -0.74
N ILE A 75 -1.55 13.03 -0.03
CA ILE A 75 -0.16 13.14 -0.48
C ILE A 75 0.47 11.75 -0.60
N PHE A 76 0.29 10.89 0.41
CA PHE A 76 0.76 9.51 0.38
C PHE A 76 0.17 8.73 -0.79
N TYR A 77 -1.16 8.80 -0.98
CA TYR A 77 -1.86 8.15 -2.09
C TYR A 77 -1.25 8.52 -3.45
N LYS A 78 -0.97 9.81 -3.68
CA LYS A 78 -0.32 10.28 -4.93
C LYS A 78 1.10 9.71 -5.11
N LYS A 79 1.84 9.48 -4.03
CA LYS A 79 3.18 8.88 -4.06
C LYS A 79 3.18 7.38 -4.40
N LEU A 80 2.02 6.70 -4.37
CA LEU A 80 1.91 5.29 -4.73
C LEU A 80 2.05 5.03 -6.24
N ASN A 81 1.69 6.00 -7.09
CA ASN A 81 1.76 5.85 -8.54
C ASN A 81 3.18 5.56 -9.05
N PRO A 82 4.22 6.33 -8.68
CA PRO A 82 5.60 6.00 -9.04
C PRO A 82 6.06 4.62 -8.54
N ILE A 83 5.59 4.17 -7.38
CA ILE A 83 5.90 2.83 -6.86
C ILE A 83 5.23 1.75 -7.71
N MET A 84 3.99 1.99 -8.13
CA MET A 84 3.27 1.09 -9.02
C MET A 84 3.96 0.94 -10.37
N ASP A 85 4.46 2.04 -10.94
CA ASP A 85 5.22 2.02 -12.19
C ASP A 85 6.51 1.21 -12.08
N LYS A 86 7.15 1.19 -10.91
CA LYS A 86 8.37 0.40 -10.64
C LYS A 86 8.10 -1.07 -10.32
N LEU A 87 6.98 -1.38 -9.65
CA LEU A 87 6.65 -2.76 -9.21
C LEU A 87 5.92 -3.58 -10.26
N VAL A 88 5.10 -2.94 -11.10
CA VAL A 88 4.24 -3.65 -12.05
C VAL A 88 4.99 -3.97 -13.33
N PRO A 89 5.02 -5.24 -13.80
CA PRO A 89 5.64 -5.59 -15.07
C PRO A 89 5.03 -4.83 -16.25
N ILE A 90 5.87 -4.45 -17.21
CA ILE A 90 5.44 -3.83 -18.47
C ILE A 90 4.42 -4.75 -19.18
N GLY A 91 3.32 -4.17 -19.66
CA GLY A 91 2.25 -4.92 -20.34
C GLY A 91 1.14 -5.46 -19.42
N THR A 92 1.23 -5.23 -18.11
CA THR A 92 0.18 -5.62 -17.17
C THR A 92 -1.06 -4.74 -17.31
N ASN A 93 -2.25 -5.36 -17.46
CA ASN A 93 -3.52 -4.63 -17.47
C ASN A 93 -3.83 -4.08 -16.07
N ARG A 94 -3.65 -2.77 -15.89
CA ARG A 94 -3.88 -2.08 -14.61
C ARG A 94 -5.37 -2.00 -14.24
N GLY A 95 -6.26 -2.04 -15.22
CA GLY A 95 -7.71 -1.99 -14.98
C GLY A 95 -8.24 -3.23 -14.27
N SER A 96 -7.72 -4.42 -14.58
CA SER A 96 -8.12 -5.66 -13.90
C SER A 96 -7.55 -5.80 -12.48
N MET A 97 -6.49 -5.05 -12.16
CA MET A 97 -5.84 -5.05 -10.84
C MET A 97 -6.61 -4.27 -9.76
N MET A 98 -7.50 -3.36 -10.16
CA MET A 98 -8.31 -2.54 -9.24
C MET A 98 -9.45 -3.31 -8.56
N LEU A 99 -9.66 -4.59 -8.88
CA LEU A 99 -10.72 -5.43 -8.31
C LEU A 99 -10.40 -5.99 -6.92
N ASN A 100 -9.34 -5.53 -6.26
CA ASN A 100 -8.97 -5.99 -4.92
C ASN A 100 -9.84 -5.34 -3.83
N ARG A 101 -10.25 -6.14 -2.84
CA ARG A 101 -11.02 -5.70 -1.67
C ARG A 101 -10.19 -4.75 -0.81
N SER A 102 -10.83 -3.79 -0.15
CA SER A 102 -10.19 -2.88 0.80
C SER A 102 -9.62 -3.65 2.01
N TYR A 103 -8.72 -3.02 2.75
CA TYR A 103 -8.23 -3.52 4.04
C TYR A 103 -9.28 -3.36 5.16
N LEU A 104 -10.18 -2.40 5.03
CA LEU A 104 -11.13 -2.06 6.08
C LEU A 104 -12.49 -2.72 5.91
N ASP A 105 -12.91 -2.99 4.66
CA ASP A 105 -14.26 -3.42 4.30
C ASP A 105 -14.25 -4.42 3.11
#